data_AF-A0A812K1E0-F1
#
_entry.id   AF-A0A812K1E0-F1
#
_cell.length_a   1.000
_cell.length_b   1.000
_cell.length_c   1.000
_cell.angle_alpha   90.00
_cell.angle_beta   90.00
_cell.angle_gamma   90.00
#
_symmetry.space_group_name_H-M   'P 1'
#
loop_
_entity.id
_entity.type
_entity.pdbx_description
1 polymer ?
#
loop_
_entity_poly.entity_id
_entity_poly.type
_entity_poly.pdbx_seq_one_letter_code
_entity_poly.pdbx_strand_id
1 'polypeptide(L)'
;MFDCFGCGVRQTDRDRGSSEAESNDPSTTPSEEVTVSYEPSHKMTAVTHTDDPEYDLLKPHDLVQFLIDANIRLVSLRYLMDLHAAGRLWRRRQEAEQELVSMDEIENLKQATFCPSPAPLRGDLVGSRRGGAFNRSNSGQNPVRIYAISHCWEAQQHPDPFGFQCSKLVGWFASDGASIERIGFMHPDSTWLFIDYICLPQYQRTEDEQVSFSRAMKAMHVLYAHAAIYHVIRLEDIAPSPHFPMPKFIEIYCESTSKVELRPFAELALNRVPYSQRGWCIAEVQWMSTKDSIFGYAPLTPAMFQERVKRGLEGRQDGLTLKFTHRDDLHNVVRLQEAVFLKHSQRRKKLEAYDLPLQELQVLAETLPHFVNLEVLRVVWHEADVGLFDSCIAILKPVIARCTRLSEATVLVLVINEISDTKEISRYADLLLT
;
A
#
# COMPACT_ATOMS: atom_id res chain seq x y z
N MET A 1 -3.93 2.22 -19.24
CA MET A 1 -3.85 3.07 -18.01
C MET A 1 -4.29 4.51 -18.28
N PHE A 2 -4.41 4.96 -19.53
CA PHE A 2 -5.43 5.94 -19.91
C PHE A 2 -6.01 5.41 -21.21
N ASP A 3 -7.11 4.67 -21.09
CA ASP A 3 -8.04 4.40 -22.17
C ASP A 3 -9.40 4.43 -21.50
N CYS A 4 -10.33 5.17 -22.08
CA CYS A 4 -11.68 5.48 -21.60
C CYS A 4 -11.77 6.68 -20.65
N PHE A 5 -11.94 7.88 -21.20
CA PHE A 5 -13.24 8.57 -21.25
C PHE A 5 -13.17 9.75 -22.23
N GLY A 6 -13.92 9.67 -23.34
CA GLY A 6 -14.10 10.77 -24.27
C GLY A 6 -14.86 11.93 -23.60
N CYS A 7 -14.21 13.07 -23.47
CA CYS A 7 -14.79 14.29 -22.92
C CYS A 7 -15.70 14.96 -23.96
N GLY A 8 -17.00 14.61 -23.96
CA GLY A 8 -18.03 15.32 -24.72
C GLY A 8 -18.56 16.52 -23.95
N VAL A 9 -17.89 17.67 -24.04
CA VAL A 9 -18.43 18.95 -23.51
C VAL A 9 -19.47 19.47 -24.51
N ARG A 10 -20.76 19.37 -24.17
CA ARG A 10 -21.82 20.14 -24.85
C ARG A 10 -21.84 21.56 -24.30
N GLN A 11 -21.28 22.47 -25.09
CA GLN A 11 -21.54 23.90 -25.00
C GLN A 11 -23.00 24.15 -25.36
N THR A 12 -23.78 24.77 -24.47
CA THR A 12 -25.11 25.30 -24.83
C THR A 12 -25.10 26.80 -24.60
N ASP A 13 -24.94 27.52 -25.70
CA ASP A 13 -25.43 28.89 -25.83
C ASP A 13 -26.90 28.81 -26.27
N ARG A 14 -27.80 29.54 -25.60
CA ARG A 14 -28.70 30.52 -26.24
C ARG A 14 -29.69 31.16 -25.27
N ASP A 15 -29.71 32.48 -25.35
CA ASP A 15 -30.80 33.38 -25.02
C ASP A 15 -32.00 33.26 -25.99
N ARG A 16 -33.16 33.73 -25.48
CA ARG A 16 -34.43 34.15 -26.13
C ARG A 16 -35.52 33.10 -26.40
N GLY A 17 -36.67 33.33 -25.73
CA GLY A 17 -37.90 33.71 -26.42
C GLY A 17 -39.04 32.69 -26.46
N SER A 18 -40.03 32.92 -25.60
CA SER A 18 -41.49 32.86 -25.82
C SER A 18 -42.17 31.61 -26.41
N SER A 19 -43.18 31.18 -25.62
CA SER A 19 -44.52 30.72 -25.98
C SER A 19 -44.78 29.31 -26.49
N GLU A 20 -45.86 28.79 -25.92
CA GLU A 20 -46.78 27.73 -26.35
C GLU A 20 -46.54 26.31 -25.86
N ALA A 21 -47.67 25.78 -25.37
CA ALA A 21 -47.86 24.53 -24.69
C ALA A 21 -48.04 23.42 -25.71
N GLU A 22 -47.43 22.27 -25.47
CA GLU A 22 -47.98 20.99 -25.91
C GLU A 22 -47.44 19.86 -25.04
N SER A 23 -48.37 19.11 -24.48
CA SER A 23 -48.21 17.86 -23.77
C SER A 23 -47.54 16.81 -24.64
N ASN A 24 -46.54 16.10 -24.12
CA ASN A 24 -46.31 14.70 -24.49
C ASN A 24 -45.51 13.91 -23.44
N ASP A 25 -45.98 12.68 -23.30
CA ASP A 25 -45.67 11.57 -22.40
C ASP A 25 -44.20 11.10 -22.47
N PRO A 26 -43.51 10.78 -21.34
CA PRO A 26 -42.15 10.26 -21.39
C PRO A 26 -42.16 8.73 -21.58
N SER A 27 -41.93 8.28 -22.81
CA SER A 27 -41.54 6.90 -23.09
C SER A 27 -40.17 6.63 -22.44
N THR A 28 -40.19 5.85 -21.37
CA THR A 28 -39.00 5.39 -20.65
C THR A 28 -38.34 4.29 -21.47
N THR A 29 -37.17 4.56 -22.05
CA THR A 29 -36.30 3.52 -22.61
C THR A 29 -35.53 2.85 -21.47
N PRO A 30 -35.52 1.51 -21.37
CA PRO A 30 -34.78 0.81 -20.33
C PRO A 30 -33.28 0.89 -20.67
N SER A 31 -32.50 1.42 -19.73
CA SER A 31 -31.05 1.26 -19.70
C SER A 31 -30.73 -0.23 -19.53
N GLU A 32 -29.96 -0.79 -20.46
CA GLU A 32 -29.41 -2.14 -20.35
C GLU A 32 -28.54 -2.26 -19.09
N GLU A 33 -29.06 -2.96 -18.08
CA GLU A 33 -28.26 -3.46 -16.97
C GLU A 33 -27.29 -4.51 -17.52
N VAL A 34 -26.01 -4.16 -17.60
CA VAL A 34 -24.94 -5.14 -17.79
C VAL A 34 -24.78 -5.90 -16.47
N THR A 35 -25.54 -6.97 -16.31
CA THR A 35 -25.38 -7.92 -15.21
C THR A 35 -24.12 -8.75 -15.48
N VAL A 36 -23.00 -8.39 -14.86
CA VAL A 36 -21.81 -9.26 -14.81
C VAL A 36 -22.10 -10.36 -13.79
N SER A 37 -22.63 -11.49 -14.24
CA SER A 37 -22.83 -12.67 -13.41
C SER A 37 -21.48 -13.33 -13.09
N TYR A 38 -20.99 -13.14 -11.87
CA TYR A 38 -19.87 -13.90 -11.33
C TYR A 38 -20.42 -15.18 -10.69
N GLU A 39 -20.31 -16.31 -11.39
CA GLU A 39 -20.61 -17.62 -10.80
C GLU A 39 -19.43 -18.10 -9.94
N PRO A 40 -19.62 -18.34 -8.63
CA PRO A 40 -18.60 -18.98 -7.82
C PRO A 40 -18.66 -20.50 -8.08
N SER A 41 -17.97 -20.96 -9.14
CA SER A 41 -17.91 -22.39 -9.46
C SER A 41 -16.65 -23.06 -8.88
N HIS A 42 -16.90 -24.21 -8.27
CA HIS A 42 -15.98 -25.17 -7.67
C HIS A 42 -14.80 -25.65 -8.54
N LYS A 43 -13.72 -26.01 -7.82
CA LYS A 43 -12.54 -26.80 -8.23
C LYS A 43 -11.72 -26.20 -9.37
N MET A 44 -10.82 -25.28 -9.00
CA MET A 44 -9.66 -24.91 -9.81
C MET A 44 -8.79 -26.14 -10.08
N THR A 45 -9.04 -26.81 -11.20
CA THR A 45 -7.99 -27.53 -11.92
C THR A 45 -6.88 -26.53 -12.24
N ALA A 46 -5.65 -26.89 -11.88
CA ALA A 46 -4.46 -26.09 -12.08
C ALA A 46 -4.43 -25.50 -13.50
N VAL A 47 -4.70 -24.20 -13.60
CA VAL A 47 -4.45 -23.43 -14.82
C VAL A 47 -2.95 -23.51 -15.02
N THR A 48 -2.54 -24.15 -16.12
CA THR A 48 -1.14 -24.22 -16.53
C THR A 48 -0.65 -22.80 -16.77
N HIS A 49 0.06 -22.27 -15.78
CA HIS A 49 0.65 -20.93 -15.79
C HIS A 49 1.60 -20.82 -16.98
N THR A 50 1.28 -19.91 -17.89
CA THR A 50 2.19 -19.39 -18.91
C THR A 50 3.41 -18.76 -18.21
N ASP A 51 4.60 -19.09 -18.72
CA ASP A 51 6.00 -18.66 -18.50
C ASP A 51 6.34 -17.30 -17.83
N ASP A 52 5.53 -16.77 -16.91
CA ASP A 52 5.88 -15.58 -16.14
C ASP A 52 6.86 -15.99 -15.01
N PRO A 53 8.00 -15.32 -14.86
CA PRO A 53 8.98 -15.65 -13.84
C PRO A 53 8.38 -15.48 -12.44
N GLU A 54 8.39 -16.56 -11.66
CA GLU A 54 8.00 -16.50 -10.25
C GLU A 54 9.20 -15.98 -9.43
N TYR A 55 9.10 -14.75 -8.93
CA TYR A 55 10.11 -14.16 -8.05
C TYR A 55 9.97 -14.70 -6.61
N ASP A 56 11.03 -15.22 -6.01
CA ASP A 56 11.03 -15.65 -4.62
C ASP A 56 11.08 -14.45 -3.68
N LEU A 57 10.03 -14.28 -2.86
CA LEU A 57 9.89 -13.17 -1.92
C LEU A 57 10.94 -13.15 -0.79
N LEU A 58 11.78 -14.19 -0.67
CA LEU A 58 12.80 -14.32 0.36
C LEU A 58 14.23 -14.12 -0.18
N LYS A 59 14.44 -14.18 -1.51
CA LYS A 59 15.78 -14.11 -2.10
C LYS A 59 16.05 -12.71 -2.62
N PRO A 60 16.95 -11.92 -2.00
CA PRO A 60 17.23 -10.55 -2.43
C PRO A 60 17.56 -10.40 -3.93
N HIS A 61 18.22 -11.40 -4.52
CA HIS A 61 18.49 -11.43 -5.95
C HIS A 61 17.21 -11.35 -6.80
N ASP A 62 16.12 -11.98 -6.39
CA ASP A 62 14.88 -12.03 -7.17
C ASP A 62 14.13 -10.69 -7.13
N LEU A 63 14.24 -9.92 -6.03
CA LEU A 63 13.82 -8.51 -6.02
C LEU A 63 14.61 -7.70 -7.04
N VAL A 64 15.95 -7.82 -7.04
CA VAL A 64 16.80 -7.06 -7.97
C VAL A 64 16.51 -7.46 -9.42
N GLN A 65 16.35 -8.75 -9.68
CA GLN A 65 15.99 -9.24 -11.01
C GLN A 65 14.63 -8.72 -11.45
N PHE A 66 13.63 -8.67 -10.55
CA PHE A 66 12.34 -8.07 -10.87
C PHE A 66 12.44 -6.58 -11.23
N LEU A 67 13.22 -5.80 -10.47
CA LEU A 67 13.47 -4.39 -10.78
C LEU A 67 14.10 -4.23 -12.18
N ILE A 68 15.00 -5.14 -12.57
CA ILE A 68 15.64 -5.16 -13.89
C ILE A 68 14.64 -5.55 -14.99
N ASP A 69 13.96 -6.69 -14.85
CA ASP A 69 13.06 -7.23 -15.86
C ASP A 69 11.91 -6.27 -16.18
N ALA A 70 11.44 -5.55 -15.16
CA ALA A 70 10.35 -4.57 -15.25
C ALA A 70 10.85 -3.12 -15.41
N ASN A 71 12.15 -2.89 -15.57
CA ASN A 71 12.78 -1.56 -15.72
C ASN A 71 12.28 -0.53 -14.68
N ILE A 72 12.21 -0.96 -13.43
CA ILE A 72 11.76 -0.14 -12.30
C ILE A 72 12.95 0.65 -11.78
N ARG A 73 12.85 1.98 -11.82
CA ARG A 73 13.91 2.87 -11.33
C ARG A 73 13.53 3.42 -9.98
N LEU A 74 14.30 3.08 -8.96
CA LEU A 74 14.07 3.56 -7.60
C LEU A 74 14.44 5.04 -7.46
N VAL A 75 13.84 5.68 -6.46
CA VAL A 75 14.09 7.07 -6.11
C VAL A 75 15.05 7.12 -4.93
N SER A 76 16.09 7.95 -4.98
CA SER A 76 16.92 8.17 -3.79
C SER A 76 16.20 9.08 -2.78
N LEU A 77 16.40 8.85 -1.48
CA LEU A 77 15.85 9.76 -0.47
C LEU A 77 16.39 11.18 -0.63
N ARG A 78 17.66 11.32 -1.05
CA ARG A 78 18.27 12.61 -1.38
C ARG A 78 17.43 13.40 -2.38
N TYR A 79 17.09 12.78 -3.51
CA TYR A 79 16.28 13.41 -4.55
C TYR A 79 14.93 13.90 -4.02
N LEU A 80 14.25 13.09 -3.20
CA LEU A 80 12.97 13.46 -2.63
C LEU A 80 13.09 14.69 -1.68
N MET A 81 14.16 14.74 -0.89
CA MET A 81 14.45 15.90 -0.02
C MET A 81 14.73 17.16 -0.86
N ASP A 82 15.48 17.03 -1.95
CA ASP A 82 15.79 18.14 -2.84
C ASP A 82 14.55 18.66 -3.57
N LEU A 83 13.65 17.76 -4.02
CA LEU A 83 12.35 18.12 -4.57
C LEU A 83 11.52 18.95 -3.58
N HIS A 84 11.40 18.46 -2.34
CA HIS A 84 10.65 19.13 -1.28
C HIS A 84 11.24 20.52 -0.96
N ALA A 85 12.56 20.60 -0.77
CA ALA A 85 13.26 21.84 -0.48
C ALA A 85 13.09 22.89 -1.60
N ALA A 86 13.03 22.44 -2.85
CA ALA A 86 12.77 23.28 -4.02
C ALA A 86 11.29 23.64 -4.22
N GLY A 87 10.38 23.10 -3.40
CA GLY A 87 8.93 23.27 -3.57
C GLY A 87 8.40 22.64 -4.87
N ARG A 88 9.10 21.62 -5.40
CA ARG A 88 8.72 20.89 -6.61
C ARG A 88 7.80 19.72 -6.26
N LEU A 89 6.83 19.46 -7.12
CA LEU A 89 5.96 18.28 -7.02
C LEU A 89 6.71 17.01 -7.47
N TRP A 90 6.15 15.85 -7.13
CA TRP A 90 6.62 14.59 -7.69
C TRP A 90 6.56 14.62 -9.21
N ARG A 91 7.64 14.17 -9.84
CA ARG A 91 7.73 14.08 -11.29
C ARG A 91 7.32 12.69 -11.75
N ARG A 92 6.78 12.61 -12.96
CA ARG A 92 6.51 11.30 -13.59
C ARG A 92 7.84 10.61 -13.88
N ARG A 93 7.84 9.27 -13.87
CA ARG A 93 9.03 8.47 -14.20
C ARG A 93 9.82 8.97 -15.42
N GLN A 94 9.11 9.28 -16.50
CA GLN A 94 9.73 9.70 -17.76
C GLN A 94 10.30 11.13 -17.72
N GLU A 95 9.86 11.96 -16.76
CA GLU A 95 10.38 13.32 -16.58
C GLU A 95 11.61 13.36 -15.65
N ALA A 96 11.79 12.31 -14.86
CA ALA A 96 12.85 12.19 -13.85
C ALA A 96 13.99 11.25 -14.27
N GLU A 97 14.06 10.80 -15.53
CA GLU A 97 15.00 9.77 -16.00
C GLU A 97 16.46 9.93 -15.52
N GLN A 98 16.94 11.18 -15.52
CA GLN A 98 18.32 11.54 -15.16
C GLN A 98 18.52 11.73 -13.64
N GLU A 99 17.43 11.84 -12.89
CA GLU A 99 17.42 12.10 -11.44
C GLU A 99 17.19 10.80 -10.63
N LEU A 100 16.79 9.70 -11.28
CA LEU A 100 16.53 8.40 -10.65
C LEU A 100 17.75 7.48 -10.62
N VAL A 101 17.75 6.53 -9.69
CA VAL A 101 18.79 5.49 -9.56
C VAL A 101 18.92 4.75 -10.89
N SER A 102 20.13 4.64 -11.42
CA SER A 102 20.43 4.02 -12.72
C SER A 102 20.24 2.50 -12.71
N MET A 103 20.02 1.89 -13.89
CA MET A 103 19.94 0.42 -13.96
C MET A 103 21.24 -0.26 -13.53
N ASP A 104 22.39 0.37 -13.79
CA ASP A 104 23.69 -0.14 -13.34
C ASP A 104 23.78 -0.13 -11.80
N GLU A 105 23.27 0.93 -11.15
CA GLU A 105 23.16 0.99 -9.69
C GLU A 105 22.18 -0.04 -9.13
N ILE A 106 21.05 -0.28 -9.81
CA ILE A 106 20.13 -1.36 -9.45
C ILE A 106 20.82 -2.72 -9.58
N GLU A 107 21.56 -2.97 -10.66
CA GLU A 107 22.28 -4.23 -10.85
C GLU A 107 23.37 -4.45 -9.79
N ASN A 108 24.04 -3.39 -9.36
CA ASN A 108 25.00 -3.44 -8.25
C ASN A 108 24.36 -3.91 -6.92
N LEU A 109 23.03 -3.81 -6.76
CA LEU A 109 22.33 -4.38 -5.60
C LEU A 109 22.42 -5.90 -5.51
N LYS A 110 22.75 -6.61 -6.60
CA LYS A 110 22.99 -8.07 -6.55
C LYS A 110 24.11 -8.44 -5.56
N GLN A 111 25.03 -7.50 -5.30
CA GLN A 111 26.15 -7.67 -4.37
C GLN A 111 25.91 -6.97 -3.02
N ALA A 112 24.81 -6.22 -2.89
CA ALA A 112 24.52 -5.44 -1.69
C ALA A 112 24.03 -6.33 -0.54
N THR A 113 24.35 -5.91 0.69
CA THR A 113 23.71 -6.45 1.89
C THR A 113 22.46 -5.65 2.18
N PHE A 114 21.31 -6.32 2.17
CA PHE A 114 20.03 -5.71 2.53
C PHE A 114 19.89 -5.69 4.06
N CYS A 115 19.34 -4.59 4.57
CA CYS A 115 18.97 -4.54 5.97
C CYS A 115 17.73 -5.44 6.18
N PRO A 116 17.76 -6.40 7.13
CA PRO A 116 16.55 -7.15 7.45
C PRO A 116 15.44 -6.18 7.86
N SER A 117 14.20 -6.48 7.46
CA SER A 117 13.02 -5.73 7.91
C SER A 117 13.10 -5.58 9.44
N PRO A 118 13.04 -4.34 9.97
CA PRO A 118 13.10 -4.15 11.40
C PRO A 118 11.85 -4.79 12.02
N ALA A 119 11.94 -5.24 13.26
CA ALA A 119 10.73 -5.32 14.08
C ALA A 119 10.10 -3.91 14.07
N PRO A 120 8.78 -3.78 13.85
CA PRO A 120 8.16 -2.48 13.68
C PRO A 120 8.50 -1.57 14.87
N LEU A 121 9.00 -0.38 14.55
CA LEU A 121 9.35 0.62 15.54
C LEU A 121 8.10 1.43 15.87
N ARG A 122 8.05 1.94 17.10
CA ARG A 122 6.97 2.67 17.82
C ARG A 122 6.29 3.84 17.09
N GLY A 123 6.62 4.13 15.82
CA GLY A 123 6.26 5.36 15.10
C GLY A 123 5.52 5.21 13.77
N ASP A 124 5.25 3.99 13.28
CA ASP A 124 4.63 3.80 11.95
C ASP A 124 3.15 4.25 11.88
N LEU A 125 2.50 4.57 13.01
CA LEU A 125 1.17 5.20 13.06
C LEU A 125 1.23 6.73 13.20
N VAL A 126 2.20 7.28 13.96
CA VAL A 126 2.31 8.72 14.24
C VAL A 126 3.76 9.10 14.64
N GLY A 127 4.67 9.20 13.67
CA GLY A 127 5.86 10.09 13.71
C GLY A 127 6.69 10.29 15.00
N SER A 128 6.93 9.30 15.88
CA SER A 128 7.94 9.48 16.95
C SER A 128 8.60 8.22 17.58
N ARG A 129 9.95 8.22 17.48
CA ARG A 129 11.01 7.89 18.46
C ARG A 129 11.02 6.53 19.17
N ARG A 130 11.87 5.63 18.63
CA ARG A 130 13.19 5.21 19.20
C ARG A 130 13.78 4.11 18.30
N GLY A 131 14.76 4.47 17.48
CA GLY A 131 15.54 3.49 16.70
C GLY A 131 16.38 2.60 17.61
N GLY A 132 16.15 1.29 17.55
CA GLY A 132 17.05 0.30 18.12
C GLY A 132 18.44 0.40 17.47
N ALA A 133 19.49 0.31 18.28
CA ALA A 133 20.86 0.31 17.80
C ALA A 133 21.12 -0.95 16.96
N PHE A 134 21.20 -0.81 15.63
CA PHE A 134 21.57 -1.90 14.74
C PHE A 134 23.09 -1.95 14.52
N ASN A 135 23.63 -3.17 14.61
CA ASN A 135 25.03 -3.49 14.39
C ASN A 135 25.51 -3.00 13.02
N ARG A 136 26.58 -2.20 13.00
CA ARG A 136 27.37 -1.97 11.79
C ARG A 136 27.86 -3.32 11.27
N SER A 137 27.67 -3.60 9.99
CA SER A 137 28.34 -4.71 9.32
C SER A 137 29.85 -4.46 9.35
N ASN A 138 30.64 -5.53 9.54
CA ASN A 138 32.10 -5.48 9.49
C ASN A 138 32.65 -5.14 8.09
N SER A 139 31.80 -4.98 7.06
CA SER A 139 32.20 -4.72 5.68
C SER A 139 32.43 -3.24 5.35
N GLY A 140 32.18 -2.31 6.29
CA GLY A 140 32.36 -0.87 6.07
C GLY A 140 31.37 -0.23 5.09
N GLN A 141 30.55 -1.01 4.41
CA GLN A 141 29.46 -0.53 3.56
C GLN A 141 28.14 -0.52 4.33
N ASN A 142 27.44 0.61 4.29
CA ASN A 142 26.11 0.74 4.89
C ASN A 142 25.12 -0.17 4.15
N PRO A 143 24.30 -0.96 4.87
CA PRO A 143 23.30 -1.81 4.24
C PRO A 143 22.29 -0.94 3.48
N VAL A 144 21.86 -1.43 2.31
CA VAL A 144 20.84 -0.75 1.50
C VAL A 144 19.48 -0.94 2.16
N ARG A 145 18.69 0.14 2.21
CA ARG A 145 17.31 0.12 2.69
C ARG A 145 16.40 0.54 1.55
N ILE A 146 15.50 -0.36 1.14
CA ILE A 146 14.47 -0.07 0.15
C ILE A 146 13.13 0.05 0.86
N TYR A 147 12.47 1.18 0.70
CA TYR A 147 11.13 1.43 1.19
C TYR A 147 10.16 1.39 0.01
N ALA A 148 8.98 0.82 0.20
CA ALA A 148 7.87 1.01 -0.74
C ALA A 148 6.87 1.99 -0.16
N ILE A 149 6.28 2.82 -1.01
CA ILE A 149 5.38 3.89 -0.59
C ILE A 149 3.97 3.59 -1.11
N SER A 150 3.09 3.17 -0.20
CA SER A 150 1.66 3.06 -0.49
C SER A 150 1.00 4.42 -0.27
N HIS A 151 0.48 5.03 -1.34
CA HIS A 151 0.03 6.42 -1.29
C HIS A 151 -1.27 6.64 -2.06
N CYS A 152 -1.96 7.73 -1.73
CA CYS A 152 -3.22 8.08 -2.38
C CYS A 152 -2.96 8.84 -3.68
N TRP A 153 -3.69 8.49 -4.74
CA TRP A 153 -3.88 9.41 -5.86
C TRP A 153 -4.90 10.49 -5.47
N GLU A 154 -4.46 11.69 -5.12
CA GLU A 154 -5.36 12.78 -4.69
C GLU A 154 -6.10 13.46 -5.85
N ALA A 155 -5.58 13.34 -7.07
CA ALA A 155 -6.29 13.65 -8.31
C ALA A 155 -6.04 12.54 -9.33
N GLN A 156 -6.95 12.36 -10.27
CA GLN A 156 -6.78 11.37 -11.35
C GLN A 156 -5.52 11.63 -12.18
N GLN A 157 -5.10 12.89 -12.31
CA GLN A 157 -3.98 13.29 -13.16
C GLN A 157 -2.63 13.30 -12.42
N HIS A 158 -2.64 13.40 -11.09
CA HIS A 158 -1.43 13.53 -10.29
C HIS A 158 -1.69 13.06 -8.84
N PRO A 159 -0.81 12.22 -8.25
CA PRO A 159 -1.07 11.67 -6.94
C PRO A 159 -0.89 12.67 -5.80
N ASP A 160 0.09 13.58 -5.90
CA ASP A 160 0.37 14.61 -4.89
C ASP A 160 0.35 16.03 -5.49
N PRO A 161 -0.80 16.51 -6.00
CA PRO A 161 -0.87 17.80 -6.70
C PRO A 161 -0.66 19.01 -5.77
N PHE A 162 -0.67 18.79 -4.46
CA PHE A 162 -0.48 19.81 -3.43
C PHE A 162 0.91 19.78 -2.78
N GLY A 163 1.75 18.78 -3.08
CA GLY A 163 3.04 18.55 -2.40
C GLY A 163 2.91 18.07 -0.94
N PHE A 164 1.69 17.69 -0.53
CA PHE A 164 1.36 17.31 0.84
C PHE A 164 1.97 15.96 1.20
N GLN A 165 1.82 14.96 0.32
CA GLN A 165 2.35 13.62 0.55
C GLN A 165 3.88 13.61 0.50
N CYS A 166 4.49 14.38 -0.41
CA CYS A 166 5.93 14.61 -0.43
C CYS A 166 6.42 15.20 0.90
N SER A 167 5.74 16.25 1.40
CA SER A 167 6.09 16.86 2.68
C SER A 167 5.92 15.93 3.87
N LYS A 168 4.88 15.08 3.88
CA LYS A 168 4.71 14.07 4.92
C LYS A 168 5.79 13.01 4.86
N LEU A 169 6.15 12.55 3.67
CA LEU A 169 7.18 11.54 3.49
C LEU A 169 8.56 12.06 3.92
N VAL A 170 8.96 13.26 3.48
CA VAL A 170 10.19 13.91 3.95
C VAL A 170 10.14 14.16 5.46
N GLY A 171 8.99 14.60 5.98
CA GLY A 171 8.75 14.74 7.41
C GLY A 171 8.91 13.43 8.18
N TRP A 172 8.48 12.30 7.63
CA TRP A 172 8.64 10.96 8.23
C TRP A 172 10.12 10.62 8.38
N PHE A 173 10.92 10.80 7.32
CA PHE A 173 12.37 10.58 7.36
C PHE A 173 13.11 11.61 8.22
N ALA A 174 12.61 12.86 8.31
CA ALA A 174 13.23 13.90 9.14
C ALA A 174 12.88 13.77 10.64
N SER A 175 11.66 13.32 10.96
CA SER A 175 11.17 13.15 12.34
C SER A 175 11.77 11.93 13.02
N ASP A 176 12.18 10.91 12.25
CA ASP A 176 13.07 9.84 12.71
C ASP A 176 14.45 10.39 13.16
N GLY A 177 14.79 11.63 12.75
CA GLY A 177 16.03 12.34 13.02
C GLY A 177 15.89 13.69 13.75
N ALA A 178 14.84 13.92 14.54
CA ALA A 178 14.59 15.18 15.27
C ALA A 178 15.58 15.52 16.42
N SER A 179 16.84 15.13 16.24
CA SER A 179 18.02 15.90 16.64
C SER A 179 19.01 15.78 15.47
N ILE A 180 19.14 16.85 14.68
CA ILE A 180 20.12 17.01 13.58
C ILE A 180 21.57 16.75 14.06
N GLU A 181 21.81 16.74 15.38
CA GLU A 181 23.08 16.33 16.00
C GLU A 181 23.28 14.80 16.14
N ARG A 182 22.33 13.98 15.67
CA ARG A 182 22.41 12.50 15.69
C ARG A 182 22.31 11.87 14.29
N ILE A 183 22.80 12.56 13.26
CA ILE A 183 22.98 12.07 11.88
C ILE A 183 24.07 10.98 11.85
N GLY A 184 23.80 9.85 12.47
CA GLY A 184 24.64 8.66 12.45
C GLY A 184 23.91 7.42 11.91
N PHE A 185 22.60 7.50 11.63
CA PHE A 185 21.77 6.32 11.34
C PHE A 185 20.95 6.39 10.04
N MET A 186 20.65 7.59 9.53
CA MET A 186 20.02 7.78 8.22
C MET A 186 21.05 8.26 7.20
N HIS A 187 21.24 7.45 6.16
CA HIS A 187 22.09 7.74 5.03
C HIS A 187 21.16 7.92 3.82
N PRO A 188 20.83 9.17 3.43
CA PRO A 188 20.02 9.45 2.25
C PRO A 188 20.57 8.76 1.00
N ASP A 189 21.89 8.56 0.96
CA ASP A 189 22.60 7.95 -0.15
C ASP A 189 22.47 6.41 -0.19
N SER A 190 22.04 5.77 0.91
CA SER A 190 21.78 4.32 0.99
C SER A 190 20.32 3.98 1.27
N THR A 191 19.42 4.96 1.11
CA THR A 191 17.97 4.82 1.32
C THR A 191 17.23 5.09 0.02
N TRP A 192 16.62 4.05 -0.53
CA TRP A 192 15.94 4.08 -1.82
C TRP A 192 14.44 3.82 -1.63
N LEU A 193 13.64 4.40 -2.51
CA LEU A 193 12.19 4.44 -2.40
C LEU A 193 11.59 3.90 -3.70
N PHE A 194 10.60 3.02 -3.58
CA PHE A 194 9.66 2.71 -4.63
C PHE A 194 8.40 3.54 -4.44
N ILE A 195 8.15 4.46 -5.36
CA ILE A 195 6.94 5.27 -5.47
C ILE A 195 6.40 5.01 -6.87
N ASP A 196 5.28 4.28 -7.01
CA ASP A 196 4.79 3.79 -8.31
C ASP A 196 4.76 4.88 -9.41
N TYR A 197 4.31 6.08 -9.06
CA TYR A 197 4.22 7.24 -9.95
C TYR A 197 5.56 7.70 -10.52
N ILE A 198 6.61 7.66 -9.69
CA ILE A 198 7.95 8.12 -10.07
C ILE A 198 8.77 6.94 -10.64
N CYS A 199 8.48 5.71 -10.24
CA CYS A 199 9.26 4.53 -10.59
C CYS A 199 8.76 3.81 -11.85
N LEU A 200 7.50 4.01 -12.26
CA LEU A 200 6.88 3.37 -13.42
C LEU A 200 6.42 4.40 -14.47
N PRO A 201 6.41 4.07 -15.78
CA PRO A 201 5.91 4.97 -16.82
C PRO A 201 4.42 5.35 -16.62
N GLN A 202 4.11 6.65 -16.60
CA GLN A 202 2.80 7.18 -16.21
C GLN A 202 1.93 7.65 -17.37
N TYR A 203 2.52 8.26 -18.39
CA TYR A 203 1.79 8.68 -19.59
C TYR A 203 2.00 7.71 -20.76
N GLN A 204 1.59 8.10 -21.97
CA GLN A 204 1.76 7.30 -23.18
C GLN A 204 3.14 6.65 -23.23
N ARG A 205 3.10 5.32 -23.26
CA ARG A 205 4.27 4.47 -23.16
C ARG A 205 4.77 4.11 -24.55
N THR A 206 6.08 4.05 -24.72
CA THR A 206 6.67 3.32 -25.85
C THR A 206 6.33 1.84 -25.75
N GLU A 207 6.57 1.08 -26.82
CA GLU A 207 6.36 -0.38 -26.80
C GLU A 207 7.17 -1.04 -25.68
N ASP A 208 8.44 -0.66 -25.53
CA ASP A 208 9.32 -1.16 -24.49
C ASP A 208 8.83 -0.79 -23.09
N GLU A 209 8.42 0.47 -22.89
CA GLU A 209 7.85 0.94 -21.62
C GLU A 209 6.55 0.18 -21.28
N GLN A 210 5.73 -0.15 -22.28
CA GLN A 210 4.50 -0.91 -22.06
C GLN A 210 4.80 -2.37 -21.69
N VAL A 211 5.84 -2.98 -22.28
CA VAL A 211 6.31 -4.32 -21.88
C VAL A 211 6.79 -4.31 -20.43
N SER A 212 7.68 -3.38 -20.08
CA SER A 212 8.19 -3.19 -18.71
C SER A 212 7.07 -2.93 -17.71
N PHE A 213 6.14 -2.02 -18.04
CA PHE A 213 4.99 -1.72 -17.21
C PHE A 213 4.11 -2.96 -17.00
N SER A 214 3.82 -3.72 -18.06
CA SER A 214 3.00 -4.93 -17.97
C SER A 214 3.66 -5.99 -17.07
N ARG A 215 4.98 -6.13 -17.13
CA ARG A 215 5.74 -7.00 -16.21
C ARG A 215 5.62 -6.53 -14.77
N ALA A 216 5.78 -5.22 -14.52
CA ALA A 216 5.61 -4.65 -13.18
C ALA A 216 4.22 -4.96 -12.60
N MET A 217 3.15 -4.72 -13.38
CA MET A 217 1.77 -4.93 -12.92
C MET A 217 1.47 -6.40 -12.60
N LYS A 218 2.05 -7.34 -13.35
CA LYS A 218 1.87 -8.78 -13.11
C LYS A 218 2.50 -9.27 -11.81
N ALA A 219 3.52 -8.57 -11.30
CA ALA A 219 4.29 -8.98 -10.12
C ALA A 219 4.45 -7.86 -9.07
N MET A 220 3.53 -6.88 -9.06
CA MET A 220 3.61 -5.69 -8.18
C MET A 220 3.78 -6.04 -6.70
N HIS A 221 3.16 -7.15 -6.25
CA HIS A 221 3.27 -7.66 -4.90
C HIS A 221 4.72 -7.88 -4.42
N VAL A 222 5.68 -8.12 -5.32
CA VAL A 222 7.10 -8.26 -4.97
C VAL A 222 7.63 -6.98 -4.31
N LEU A 223 7.20 -5.80 -4.74
CA LEU A 223 7.67 -4.52 -4.17
C LEU A 223 7.14 -4.23 -2.77
N TYR A 224 6.13 -4.97 -2.30
CA TYR A 224 5.49 -4.75 -1.00
C TYR A 224 5.70 -5.92 -0.04
N ALA A 225 5.69 -7.16 -0.55
CA ALA A 225 5.79 -8.38 0.24
C ALA A 225 7.23 -8.90 0.41
N HIS A 226 8.16 -8.53 -0.49
CA HIS A 226 9.50 -9.13 -0.49
C HIS A 226 10.29 -8.77 0.78
N ALA A 227 11.03 -9.73 1.34
CA ALA A 227 11.73 -9.61 2.63
C ALA A 227 12.86 -8.55 2.63
N ALA A 228 13.44 -8.29 1.46
CA ALA A 228 14.42 -7.22 1.25
C ALA A 228 13.81 -5.80 1.19
N ILE A 229 12.48 -5.68 1.11
CA ILE A 229 11.80 -4.39 1.31
C ILE A 229 11.81 -4.13 2.81
N TYR A 230 12.55 -3.10 3.21
CA TYR A 230 12.80 -2.75 4.59
C TYR A 230 11.50 -2.39 5.31
N HIS A 231 10.69 -1.51 4.72
CA HIS A 231 9.39 -1.14 5.26
C HIS A 231 8.48 -0.62 4.14
N VAL A 232 7.17 -0.65 4.36
CA VAL A 232 6.20 -0.06 3.46
C VAL A 232 5.51 1.10 4.17
N ILE A 233 5.83 2.32 3.78
CA ILE A 233 5.26 3.53 4.38
C ILE A 233 3.88 3.76 3.77
N ARG A 234 2.88 4.01 4.61
CA ARG A 234 1.49 4.22 4.22
C ARG A 234 1.14 5.69 4.38
N LEU A 235 0.96 6.39 3.26
CA LEU A 235 0.52 7.79 3.24
C LEU A 235 -1.02 7.79 3.15
N GLU A 236 -1.65 7.58 4.31
CA GLU A 236 -3.12 7.45 4.41
C GLU A 236 -3.85 8.79 4.30
N ASP A 237 -3.19 9.87 4.72
CA ASP A 237 -3.77 11.19 4.74
C ASP A 237 -3.75 11.83 3.35
N ILE A 238 -4.89 12.41 2.96
CA ILE A 238 -5.00 13.29 1.79
C ILE A 238 -4.87 14.74 2.22
N ALA A 239 -4.48 15.64 1.31
CA ALA A 239 -4.35 17.06 1.64
C ALA A 239 -5.66 17.62 2.22
N PRO A 240 -5.64 18.21 3.43
CA PRO A 240 -6.83 18.78 4.05
C PRO A 240 -7.29 20.01 3.27
N SER A 241 -8.45 19.87 2.63
CA SER A 241 -9.17 21.01 2.04
C SER A 241 -9.75 21.89 3.16
N PRO A 242 -9.70 23.24 3.11
CA PRO A 242 -9.20 24.10 2.04
C PRO A 242 -7.85 24.81 2.35
N HIS A 243 -7.02 24.26 3.25
CA HIS A 243 -5.90 25.02 3.85
C HIS A 243 -4.58 25.01 3.07
N PHE A 244 -4.49 24.26 1.96
CA PHE A 244 -3.28 24.26 1.14
C PHE A 244 -3.32 25.38 0.10
N PRO A 245 -2.28 26.22 -0.01
CA PRO A 245 -2.20 27.22 -1.05
C PRO A 245 -2.20 26.51 -2.40
N MET A 246 -3.31 26.60 -3.13
CA MET A 246 -3.44 25.97 -4.43
C MET A 246 -2.63 26.76 -5.46
N PRO A 247 -1.68 26.12 -6.17
CA PRO A 247 -1.05 26.78 -7.30
C PRO A 247 -2.14 27.09 -8.33
N LYS A 248 -1.98 28.18 -9.08
CA LYS A 248 -2.95 28.55 -10.14
C LYS A 248 -2.98 27.51 -11.26
N PHE A 249 -1.83 26.92 -11.54
CA PHE A 249 -1.62 25.98 -12.63
C PHE A 249 -0.77 24.80 -12.16
N ILE A 250 -0.92 23.68 -12.86
CA ILE A 250 -0.18 22.44 -12.65
C ILE A 250 0.13 21.79 -14.00
N GLU A 251 1.31 21.20 -14.13
CA GLU A 251 1.67 20.42 -15.31
C GLU A 251 1.05 19.02 -15.20
N ILE A 252 0.16 18.68 -16.13
CA ILE A 252 -0.49 17.36 -16.20
C ILE A 252 -0.39 16.78 -17.59
N TYR A 253 -0.43 15.46 -17.68
CA TYR A 253 -0.55 14.78 -18.97
C TYR A 253 -2.01 14.87 -19.45
N CYS A 254 -2.19 15.39 -20.66
CA CYS A 254 -3.48 15.48 -21.32
C CYS A 254 -3.59 14.40 -22.39
N GLU A 255 -4.49 13.44 -22.19
CA GLU A 255 -4.69 12.30 -23.09
C GLU A 255 -5.12 12.76 -24.50
N SER A 256 -6.04 13.72 -24.59
CA SER A 256 -6.58 14.21 -25.87
C SER A 256 -5.53 14.85 -26.78
N THR A 257 -4.47 15.41 -26.19
CA THR A 257 -3.37 16.03 -26.95
C THR A 257 -2.09 15.19 -26.93
N SER A 258 -2.10 14.10 -26.15
CA SER A 258 -0.96 13.25 -25.86
C SER A 258 0.28 14.03 -25.38
N LYS A 259 0.08 15.13 -24.66
CA LYS A 259 1.16 16.03 -24.23
C LYS A 259 1.07 16.38 -22.76
N VAL A 260 2.22 16.74 -22.20
CA VAL A 260 2.28 17.41 -20.89
C VAL A 260 2.00 18.89 -21.10
N GLU A 261 1.00 19.40 -20.40
CA GLU A 261 0.54 20.78 -20.55
C GLU A 261 0.32 21.43 -19.18
N LEU A 262 0.55 22.75 -19.12
CA LEU A 262 0.20 23.55 -17.97
C LEU A 262 -1.30 23.84 -17.98
N ARG A 263 -2.03 23.30 -17.01
CA ARG A 263 -3.51 23.42 -16.91
C ARG A 263 -3.93 24.11 -15.61
N PRO A 264 -5.07 24.81 -15.60
CA PRO A 264 -5.63 25.35 -14.37
C PRO A 264 -5.85 24.26 -13.33
N PHE A 265 -5.48 24.52 -12.08
CA PHE A 265 -5.63 23.56 -10.99
C PHE A 265 -7.10 23.12 -10.78
N ALA A 266 -8.04 24.04 -11.04
CA ALA A 266 -9.47 23.77 -10.94
C ALA A 266 -9.98 22.68 -11.91
N GLU A 267 -9.20 22.30 -12.92
CA GLU A 267 -9.52 21.23 -13.86
C GLU A 267 -9.13 19.83 -13.35
N LEU A 268 -8.43 19.72 -12.22
CA LEU A 268 -8.07 18.43 -11.65
C LEU A 268 -9.31 17.67 -11.18
N ALA A 269 -9.40 16.40 -11.57
CA ALA A 269 -10.42 15.50 -11.07
C ALA A 269 -9.98 14.94 -9.70
N LEU A 270 -10.33 15.66 -8.63
CA LEU A 270 -9.93 15.30 -7.28
C LEU A 270 -10.56 13.98 -6.83
N ASN A 271 -9.75 13.11 -6.22
CA ASN A 271 -10.17 11.85 -5.67
C ASN A 271 -10.16 11.92 -4.14
N ARG A 272 -11.35 12.01 -3.54
CA ARG A 272 -11.58 12.10 -2.09
C ARG A 272 -11.92 10.76 -1.44
N VAL A 273 -11.76 9.65 -2.15
CA VAL A 273 -11.97 8.31 -1.57
C VAL A 273 -10.97 8.12 -0.41
N PRO A 274 -11.44 7.75 0.80
CA PRO A 274 -10.54 7.48 1.93
C PRO A 274 -9.56 6.34 1.61
N TYR A 275 -8.35 6.39 2.17
CA TYR A 275 -7.32 5.36 1.95
C TYR A 275 -7.85 3.93 2.19
N SER A 276 -8.60 3.73 3.29
CA SER A 276 -9.20 2.45 3.66
C SER A 276 -10.20 1.85 2.66
N GLN A 277 -10.65 2.66 1.69
CA GLN A 277 -11.55 2.24 0.61
C GLN A 277 -10.84 2.17 -0.75
N ARG A 278 -9.53 2.45 -0.84
CA ARG A 278 -8.79 2.40 -2.12
C ARG A 278 -8.27 0.99 -2.36
N GLY A 279 -8.80 0.34 -3.38
CA GLY A 279 -8.51 -1.06 -3.68
C GLY A 279 -7.02 -1.37 -3.85
N TRP A 280 -6.30 -0.52 -4.60
CA TRP A 280 -4.84 -0.63 -4.78
C TRP A 280 -4.07 -0.46 -3.47
N CYS A 281 -4.31 0.64 -2.75
CA CYS A 281 -3.64 0.91 -1.47
C CYS A 281 -3.88 -0.24 -0.48
N ILE A 282 -5.11 -0.76 -0.40
CA ILE A 282 -5.41 -1.88 0.49
C ILE A 282 -4.73 -3.16 0.00
N ALA A 283 -4.69 -3.46 -1.30
CA ALA A 283 -3.94 -4.62 -1.80
C ALA A 283 -2.44 -4.56 -1.43
N GLU A 284 -1.82 -3.39 -1.51
CA GLU A 284 -0.43 -3.18 -1.10
C GLU A 284 -0.22 -3.47 0.39
N VAL A 285 -1.15 -3.01 1.24
CA VAL A 285 -1.17 -3.36 2.66
C VAL A 285 -1.34 -4.86 2.84
N GLN A 286 -2.25 -5.50 2.10
CA GLN A 286 -2.47 -6.95 2.19
C GLN A 286 -1.22 -7.76 1.79
N TRP A 287 -0.48 -7.32 0.77
CA TRP A 287 0.80 -7.93 0.40
C TRP A 287 1.87 -7.69 1.47
N MET A 288 1.91 -6.51 2.08
CA MET A 288 2.82 -6.24 3.19
C MET A 288 2.51 -7.08 4.44
N SER A 289 1.22 -7.26 4.75
CA SER A 289 0.75 -8.04 5.91
C SER A 289 1.08 -9.54 5.79
N THR A 290 1.76 -9.96 4.73
CA THR A 290 2.30 -11.31 4.57
C THR A 290 3.70 -11.49 5.18
N LYS A 291 4.34 -10.42 5.64
CA LYS A 291 5.57 -10.46 6.46
C LYS A 291 5.29 -11.04 7.86
N ASP A 292 6.34 -11.43 8.58
CA ASP A 292 6.22 -12.05 9.91
C ASP A 292 5.66 -11.08 10.96
N SER A 293 5.79 -9.78 10.71
CA SER A 293 5.23 -8.72 11.54
C SER A 293 4.18 -7.94 10.74
N ILE A 294 3.03 -7.68 11.35
CA ILE A 294 1.94 -6.88 10.79
C ILE A 294 1.65 -5.69 11.70
N PHE A 295 1.19 -4.59 11.11
CA PHE A 295 1.01 -3.34 11.81
C PHE A 295 -0.23 -2.60 11.32
N GLY A 296 -1.11 -2.24 12.25
CA GLY A 296 -2.35 -1.51 11.98
C GLY A 296 -3.41 -2.26 11.16
N TYR A 297 -3.04 -3.26 10.34
CA TYR A 297 -3.94 -3.99 9.45
C TYR A 297 -3.67 -5.49 9.47
N ALA A 298 -4.75 -6.26 9.64
CA ALA A 298 -4.73 -7.69 9.54
C ALA A 298 -4.82 -8.16 8.08
N PRO A 299 -4.22 -9.31 7.76
CA PRO A 299 -4.42 -9.93 6.46
C PRO A 299 -5.87 -10.40 6.32
N LEU A 300 -6.50 -10.05 5.22
CA LEU A 300 -7.80 -10.50 4.77
C LEU A 300 -7.65 -11.84 4.07
N THR A 301 -8.57 -12.75 4.34
CA THR A 301 -8.71 -13.95 3.50
C THR A 301 -9.08 -13.54 2.06
N PRO A 302 -8.80 -14.37 1.05
CA PRO A 302 -9.20 -14.10 -0.34
C PRO A 302 -10.70 -13.83 -0.47
N ALA A 303 -11.52 -14.60 0.25
CA ALA A 303 -12.97 -14.42 0.27
C ALA A 303 -13.39 -13.07 0.84
N MET A 304 -12.80 -12.63 1.96
CA MET A 304 -13.07 -11.31 2.53
C MET A 304 -12.64 -10.19 1.59
N PHE A 305 -11.44 -10.28 1.00
CA PHE A 305 -10.95 -9.28 0.07
C PHE A 305 -11.87 -9.16 -1.17
N GLN A 306 -12.22 -10.29 -1.79
CA GLN A 306 -13.14 -10.36 -2.93
C GLN A 306 -14.53 -9.82 -2.60
N GLU A 307 -15.07 -10.11 -1.41
CA GLU A 307 -16.36 -9.55 -0.97
C GLU A 307 -16.29 -8.02 -0.84
N ARG A 308 -15.21 -7.46 -0.28
CA ARG A 308 -15.04 -6.00 -0.21
C ARG A 308 -14.93 -5.36 -1.59
N VAL A 309 -14.25 -6.03 -2.53
CA VAL A 309 -14.21 -5.64 -3.96
C VAL A 309 -15.62 -5.63 -4.56
N LYS A 310 -16.36 -6.74 -4.40
CA LYS A 310 -17.71 -6.90 -4.94
C LYS A 310 -18.63 -5.79 -4.44
N ARG A 311 -18.61 -5.50 -3.14
CA ARG A 311 -19.39 -4.40 -2.54
C ARG A 311 -19.04 -3.03 -3.13
N GLY A 312 -17.77 -2.81 -3.45
CA GLY A 312 -17.32 -1.59 -4.13
C GLY A 312 -17.85 -1.47 -5.56
N LEU A 313 -17.88 -2.57 -6.31
CA LEU A 313 -18.49 -2.63 -7.65
C LEU A 313 -20.01 -2.40 -7.61
N GLU A 314 -20.67 -2.89 -6.57
CA GLU A 314 -22.11 -2.66 -6.29
C GLU A 314 -22.40 -1.23 -5.77
N GLY A 315 -21.38 -0.41 -5.52
CA GLY A 315 -21.56 0.97 -5.09
C GLY A 315 -22.01 1.14 -3.63
N ARG A 316 -21.86 0.11 -2.77
CA ARG A 316 -22.24 0.20 -1.36
C ARG A 316 -21.43 1.28 -0.62
N GLN A 317 -21.99 1.83 0.45
CA GLN A 317 -21.37 2.88 1.27
C GLN A 317 -21.31 2.50 2.76
N ASP A 318 -21.01 1.23 3.05
CA ASP A 318 -20.95 0.68 4.41
C ASP A 318 -19.55 0.78 5.05
N GLY A 319 -18.59 1.43 4.38
CA GLY A 319 -17.20 1.53 4.82
C GLY A 319 -16.37 0.26 4.61
N LEU A 320 -16.99 -0.84 4.19
CA LEU A 320 -16.32 -2.11 3.93
C LEU A 320 -16.00 -2.32 2.44
N THR A 321 -16.20 -1.30 1.60
CA THR A 321 -15.98 -1.40 0.15
C THR A 321 -14.53 -1.11 -0.26
N LEU A 322 -14.06 -1.79 -1.31
CA LEU A 322 -12.85 -1.42 -2.04
C LEU A 322 -13.20 -0.86 -3.42
N LYS A 323 -12.78 0.38 -3.67
CA LYS A 323 -13.00 1.12 -4.91
C LYS A 323 -11.70 1.14 -5.73
N PHE A 324 -11.80 0.75 -6.99
CA PHE A 324 -10.70 0.81 -7.95
C PHE A 324 -10.98 1.92 -8.95
N THR A 325 -10.02 2.82 -9.13
CA THR A 325 -10.11 3.89 -10.12
C THR A 325 -10.15 3.31 -11.54
N HIS A 326 -9.39 2.23 -11.78
CA HIS A 326 -9.35 1.52 -13.06
C HIS A 326 -9.81 0.07 -12.86
N ARG A 327 -10.80 -0.36 -13.64
CA ARG A 327 -11.39 -1.71 -13.54
C ARG A 327 -10.52 -2.78 -14.18
N ASP A 328 -9.69 -2.40 -15.15
CA ASP A 328 -8.91 -3.33 -15.97
C ASP A 328 -7.86 -4.10 -15.16
N ASP A 329 -7.30 -3.47 -14.12
CA ASP A 329 -6.30 -4.10 -13.29
C ASP A 329 -6.90 -4.90 -12.11
N LEU A 330 -8.20 -4.78 -11.87
CA LEU A 330 -8.87 -5.38 -10.72
C LEU A 330 -8.61 -6.88 -10.61
N HIS A 331 -8.76 -7.59 -11.72
CA HIS A 331 -8.58 -9.03 -11.78
C HIS A 331 -7.16 -9.44 -11.39
N ASN A 332 -6.15 -8.68 -11.85
CA ASN A 332 -4.76 -8.92 -11.50
C ASN A 332 -4.51 -8.69 -10.02
N VAL A 333 -5.06 -7.63 -9.43
CA VAL A 333 -4.91 -7.32 -8.01
C VAL A 333 -5.55 -8.40 -7.14
N VAL A 334 -6.78 -8.82 -7.45
CA VAL A 334 -7.48 -9.89 -6.72
C VAL A 334 -6.70 -11.20 -6.79
N ARG A 335 -6.24 -11.58 -8.00
CA ARG A 335 -5.42 -12.78 -8.21
C ARG A 335 -4.12 -12.74 -7.41
N LEU A 336 -3.43 -11.60 -7.40
CA LEU A 336 -2.17 -11.45 -6.66
C LEU A 336 -2.38 -11.47 -5.15
N GLN A 337 -3.42 -10.82 -4.64
CA GLN A 337 -3.77 -10.86 -3.22
C GLN A 337 -4.01 -12.31 -2.77
N GLU A 338 -4.81 -13.07 -3.51
CA GLU A 338 -5.08 -14.47 -3.21
C GLU A 338 -3.81 -15.33 -3.26
N ALA A 339 -3.02 -15.22 -4.32
CA ALA A 339 -1.80 -16.00 -4.50
C ALA A 339 -0.79 -15.77 -3.37
N VAL A 340 -0.57 -14.51 -2.99
CA VAL A 340 0.35 -14.15 -1.91
C VAL A 340 -0.21 -14.62 -0.56
N PHE A 341 -1.51 -14.42 -0.31
CA PHE A 341 -2.14 -14.88 0.92
C PHE A 341 -1.96 -16.39 1.11
N LEU A 342 -2.32 -17.21 0.11
CA LEU A 342 -2.25 -18.67 0.20
C LEU A 342 -0.81 -19.15 0.36
N LYS A 343 0.14 -18.56 -0.38
CA LYS A 343 1.57 -18.89 -0.28
C LYS A 343 2.13 -18.63 1.11
N HIS A 344 1.74 -17.52 1.73
CA HIS A 344 2.24 -17.13 3.06
C HIS A 344 1.50 -17.82 4.20
N SER A 345 0.17 -17.94 4.14
CA SER A 345 -0.62 -18.53 5.21
C SER A 345 -0.21 -19.97 5.50
N GLN A 346 0.14 -20.71 4.44
CA GLN A 346 0.61 -22.09 4.56
C GLN A 346 2.04 -22.22 5.09
N ARG A 347 2.88 -21.19 5.03
CA ARG A 347 4.32 -21.28 5.39
C ARG A 347 4.64 -20.63 6.73
N ARG A 348 3.84 -19.64 7.14
CA ARG A 348 4.12 -18.82 8.33
C ARG A 348 4.05 -19.65 9.61
N LYS A 349 5.13 -19.58 10.39
CA LYS A 349 5.23 -20.20 11.73
C LYS A 349 5.10 -19.22 12.88
N LYS A 350 5.43 -17.95 12.64
CA LYS A 350 5.40 -16.89 13.63
C LYS A 350 4.64 -15.70 13.04
N LEU A 351 3.78 -15.09 13.84
CA LEU A 351 3.10 -13.85 13.51
C LEU A 351 3.19 -12.90 14.70
N GLU A 352 3.68 -11.69 14.45
CA GLU A 352 3.69 -10.61 15.42
C GLU A 352 2.77 -9.49 14.92
N ALA A 353 1.71 -9.22 15.67
CA ALA A 353 0.72 -8.21 15.34
C ALA A 353 0.87 -7.02 16.28
N TYR A 354 1.08 -5.83 15.73
CA TYR A 354 1.39 -4.63 16.49
C TYR A 354 0.29 -3.59 16.32
N ASP A 355 -0.15 -3.03 17.43
CA ASP A 355 -1.11 -1.93 17.54
C ASP A 355 -2.34 -2.10 16.64
N LEU A 356 -2.85 -3.33 16.54
CA LEU A 356 -4.05 -3.58 15.75
C LEU A 356 -5.25 -2.92 16.43
N PRO A 357 -6.02 -2.08 15.72
CA PRO A 357 -7.31 -1.62 16.22
C PRO A 357 -8.25 -2.83 16.38
N LEU A 358 -9.27 -2.69 17.23
CA LEU A 358 -10.15 -3.80 17.59
C LEU A 358 -10.82 -4.45 16.37
N GLN A 359 -11.19 -3.65 15.37
CA GLN A 359 -11.77 -4.12 14.11
C GLN A 359 -10.79 -5.01 13.33
N GLU A 360 -9.52 -4.63 13.28
CA GLU A 360 -8.48 -5.42 12.60
C GLU A 360 -8.09 -6.65 13.42
N LEU A 361 -8.24 -6.61 14.74
CA LEU A 361 -8.11 -7.80 15.58
C LEU A 361 -9.20 -8.84 15.28
N GLN A 362 -10.44 -8.40 15.03
CA GLN A 362 -11.53 -9.28 14.59
C GLN A 362 -11.21 -9.89 13.23
N VAL A 363 -10.72 -9.09 12.28
CA VAL A 363 -10.24 -9.59 10.98
C VAL A 363 -9.13 -10.62 11.17
N LEU A 364 -8.14 -10.34 12.02
CA LEU A 364 -7.08 -11.30 12.33
C LEU A 364 -7.65 -12.60 12.87
N ALA A 365 -8.60 -12.54 13.81
CA ALA A 365 -9.25 -13.71 14.39
C ALA A 365 -10.01 -14.55 13.34
N GLU A 366 -10.64 -13.93 12.35
CA GLU A 366 -11.27 -14.65 11.24
C GLU A 366 -10.24 -15.31 10.32
N THR A 367 -9.08 -14.68 10.13
CA THR A 367 -8.02 -15.17 9.24
C THR A 367 -7.12 -16.23 9.89
N LEU A 368 -6.96 -16.22 11.22
CA LEU A 368 -6.06 -17.11 11.98
C LEU A 368 -6.18 -18.62 11.63
N PRO A 369 -7.38 -19.19 11.44
CA PRO A 369 -7.53 -20.61 11.05
C PRO A 369 -6.86 -20.99 9.73
N HIS A 370 -6.59 -20.03 8.85
CA HIS A 370 -5.90 -20.27 7.57
C HIS A 370 -4.37 -20.42 7.72
N PHE A 371 -3.80 -20.04 8.87
CA PHE A 371 -2.39 -20.20 9.16
C PHE A 371 -2.11 -21.55 9.83
N VAL A 372 -2.28 -22.63 9.07
CA VAL A 372 -2.21 -24.03 9.56
C VAL A 372 -0.86 -24.43 10.18
N ASN A 373 0.19 -23.67 9.88
CA ASN A 373 1.54 -23.88 10.40
C ASN A 373 1.96 -22.85 11.45
N LEU A 374 1.05 -21.97 11.89
CA LEU A 374 1.34 -20.97 12.90
C LEU A 374 1.56 -21.64 14.26
N GLU A 375 2.77 -21.49 14.77
CA GLU A 375 3.22 -22.03 16.05
C GLU A 375 3.24 -20.92 17.11
N VAL A 376 3.51 -19.67 16.73
CA VAL A 376 3.63 -18.53 17.66
C VAL A 376 2.82 -17.34 17.16
N LEU A 377 1.93 -16.81 18.02
CA LEU A 377 1.23 -15.55 17.81
C LEU A 377 1.62 -14.58 18.92
N ARG A 378 2.17 -13.43 18.56
CA ARG A 378 2.38 -12.32 19.49
C ARG A 378 1.48 -11.18 19.09
N VAL A 379 0.74 -10.64 20.03
CA VAL A 379 -0.05 -9.42 19.81
C VAL A 379 0.44 -8.37 20.79
N VAL A 380 0.93 -7.25 20.26
CA VAL A 380 1.66 -6.25 21.01
C VAL A 380 0.94 -4.91 20.86
N TRP A 381 0.61 -4.27 21.98
CA TRP A 381 0.15 -2.89 22.02
C TRP A 381 1.10 -2.03 22.82
N HIS A 382 1.43 -0.86 22.28
CA HIS A 382 2.32 0.10 22.94
C HIS A 382 1.58 1.05 23.89
N GLU A 383 0.29 1.30 23.65
CA GLU A 383 -0.55 2.12 24.53
C GLU A 383 -1.95 1.49 24.56
N ALA A 384 -2.23 0.66 25.57
CA ALA A 384 -3.53 0.03 25.74
C ALA A 384 -4.14 0.40 27.09
N ASP A 385 -5.41 0.82 27.06
CA ASP A 385 -6.27 0.74 28.23
C ASP A 385 -6.51 -0.73 28.58
N VAL A 386 -6.67 -1.03 29.87
CA VAL A 386 -6.97 -2.36 30.40
C VAL A 386 -8.19 -2.97 29.71
N GLY A 387 -9.20 -2.16 29.35
CA GLY A 387 -10.39 -2.64 28.62
C GLY A 387 -10.10 -3.20 27.21
N LEU A 388 -9.00 -2.79 26.57
CA LEU A 388 -8.59 -3.34 25.27
C LEU A 388 -8.07 -4.77 25.42
N PHE A 389 -7.42 -5.08 26.55
CA PHE A 389 -6.90 -6.42 26.82
C PHE A 389 -8.02 -7.44 26.94
N ASP A 390 -9.04 -7.18 27.76
CA ASP A 390 -10.19 -8.09 27.92
C ASP A 390 -10.92 -8.33 26.59
N SER A 391 -11.06 -7.28 25.79
CA SER A 391 -11.64 -7.36 24.45
C SER A 391 -10.81 -8.24 23.52
N CYS A 392 -9.47 -8.14 23.59
CA CYS A 392 -8.55 -8.97 22.83
C CYS A 392 -8.67 -10.46 23.19
N ILE A 393 -8.67 -10.78 24.49
CA ILE A 393 -8.85 -12.15 24.96
C ILE A 393 -10.19 -12.71 24.50
N ALA A 394 -11.27 -11.95 24.65
CA ALA A 394 -12.61 -12.37 24.22
C ALA A 394 -12.69 -12.67 22.71
N ILE A 395 -11.95 -11.92 21.88
CA ILE A 395 -11.90 -12.12 20.43
C ILE A 395 -11.03 -13.33 20.06
N LEU A 396 -9.83 -13.43 20.63
CA LEU A 396 -8.85 -14.43 20.21
C LEU A 396 -9.07 -15.82 20.81
N LYS A 397 -9.49 -15.92 22.08
CA LYS A 397 -9.63 -17.20 22.81
C LYS A 397 -10.49 -18.23 22.06
N PRO A 398 -11.68 -17.90 21.52
CA PRO A 398 -12.50 -18.87 20.77
C PRO A 398 -11.85 -19.35 19.47
N VAL A 399 -10.97 -18.52 18.88
CA VAL A 399 -10.34 -18.82 17.59
C VAL A 399 -9.08 -19.66 17.77
N ILE A 400 -8.28 -19.39 18.80
CA ILE A 400 -7.05 -20.13 19.09
C ILE A 400 -7.35 -21.63 19.21
N ALA A 401 -8.46 -22.00 19.86
CA ALA A 401 -8.91 -23.39 19.98
C ALA A 401 -9.17 -24.09 18.62
N ARG A 402 -9.36 -23.35 17.54
CA ARG A 402 -9.56 -23.87 16.17
C ARG A 402 -8.26 -23.96 15.38
N CYS A 403 -7.18 -23.36 15.86
CA CYS A 403 -5.88 -23.40 15.20
C CYS A 403 -5.15 -24.69 15.58
N THR A 404 -4.78 -25.50 14.59
CA THR A 404 -4.25 -26.86 14.82
C THR A 404 -2.89 -26.91 15.50
N ARG A 405 -2.08 -25.87 15.37
CA ARG A 405 -0.70 -25.79 15.88
C ARG A 405 -0.44 -24.64 16.85
N LEU A 406 -1.42 -23.75 17.01
CA LEU A 406 -1.33 -22.67 17.97
C LEU A 406 -1.89 -23.21 19.29
N SER A 407 -1.03 -23.44 20.27
CA SER A 407 -1.50 -23.76 21.63
C SER A 407 -1.69 -22.47 22.41
N GLU A 408 -2.50 -22.50 23.47
CA GLU A 408 -2.66 -21.34 24.37
C GLU A 408 -1.29 -20.91 24.93
N ALA A 409 -0.36 -21.86 25.15
CA ALA A 409 1.03 -21.65 25.56
C ALA A 409 1.89 -20.81 24.60
N THR A 410 1.46 -20.61 23.36
CA THR A 410 2.25 -19.91 22.34
C THR A 410 1.63 -18.59 21.87
N VAL A 411 0.53 -18.17 22.50
CA VAL A 411 -0.06 -16.85 22.31
C VAL A 411 0.41 -15.91 23.40
N LEU A 412 1.12 -14.86 23.00
CA LEU A 412 1.62 -13.84 23.92
C LEU A 412 0.98 -12.51 23.59
N VAL A 413 0.09 -12.05 24.48
CA VAL A 413 -0.42 -10.68 24.43
C VAL A 413 0.45 -9.82 25.33
N LEU A 414 1.14 -8.84 24.74
CA LEU A 414 2.04 -7.93 25.44
C LEU A 414 1.47 -6.52 25.38
N VAL A 415 1.31 -5.91 26.54
CA VAL A 415 1.03 -4.47 26.65
C VAL A 415 2.31 -3.81 27.17
N ILE A 416 2.97 -3.03 26.32
CA ILE A 416 4.21 -2.33 26.65
C ILE A 416 3.87 -0.88 27.00
N ASN A 417 3.28 -0.66 28.17
CA ASN A 417 3.17 0.70 28.68
C ASN A 417 4.57 1.17 29.14
N GLU A 418 4.81 2.49 29.25
CA GLU A 418 5.95 3.04 30.02
C GLU A 418 5.84 2.76 31.55
N ILE A 419 5.17 1.68 31.93
CA ILE A 419 4.99 1.24 33.31
C ILE A 419 6.23 0.44 33.68
N SER A 420 6.99 1.01 34.62
CA SER A 420 8.21 0.44 35.18
C SER A 420 7.98 -0.80 36.05
N ASP A 421 6.76 -1.33 36.10
CA ASP A 421 6.36 -2.40 37.03
C ASP A 421 6.14 -3.73 36.29
N THR A 422 7.17 -4.56 36.32
CA THR A 422 7.24 -5.88 35.67
C THR A 422 6.29 -6.91 36.27
N LYS A 423 5.66 -6.64 37.43
CA LYS A 423 4.78 -7.60 38.11
C LYS A 423 3.40 -7.74 37.47
N GLU A 424 2.84 -6.71 36.87
CA GLU A 424 1.54 -6.82 36.19
C GLU A 424 1.64 -7.59 34.87
N ILE A 425 2.72 -7.41 34.10
CA ILE A 425 2.94 -8.11 32.82
C ILE A 425 2.94 -9.63 33.01
N SER A 426 3.52 -10.14 34.10
CA SER A 426 3.56 -11.57 34.38
C SER A 426 2.20 -12.16 34.72
N ARG A 427 1.29 -11.38 35.34
CA ARG A 427 -0.05 -11.84 35.71
C ARG A 427 -0.96 -12.06 34.49
N TYR A 428 -0.74 -11.29 33.42
CA TYR A 428 -1.54 -11.37 32.20
C TYR A 428 -1.10 -12.49 31.26
N ALA A 429 0.19 -12.86 31.27
CA ALA A 429 0.67 -14.04 30.55
C ALA A 429 -0.02 -15.32 31.05
N ASP A 430 -0.28 -15.43 32.35
CA ASP A 430 -0.93 -16.61 32.95
C ASP A 430 -2.44 -16.70 32.65
N LEU A 431 -3.11 -15.58 32.33
CA LEU A 431 -4.55 -15.50 32.07
C LEU A 431 -4.97 -16.01 30.69
N LEU A 432 -4.04 -16.05 29.74
CA LEU A 432 -4.23 -16.71 28.44
C LEU A 432 -4.05 -18.24 28.53
N LEU A 433 -3.33 -18.71 29.55
CA LEU A 433 -2.97 -20.11 29.76
C LEU A 433 -3.96 -20.88 30.63
N THR A 434 -5.00 -20.18 31.14
CA THR A 434 -6.07 -20.72 31.99
C THR A 434 -7.44 -20.43 31.38
#